data_AF-A0A5U0PZW5-F1
#
_entry.id   AF-A0A5U0PZW5-F1
#
_cell.length_a   1.000
_cell.length_b   1.000
_cell.length_c   1.000
_cell.angle_alpha   90.00
_cell.angle_beta   90.00
_cell.angle_gamma   90.00
#
_symmetry.space_group_name_H-M   'P 1'
#
loop_
_entity.id
_entity.type
_entity.pdbx_description
1 polymer ?
#
loop_
_entity_poly.entity_id
_entity_poly.type
_entity_poly.pdbx_seq_one_letter_code
_entity_poly.pdbx_strand_id
1 'polypeptide(L)'
;MTDFYAFSEWLWSCDPRLAVKVQDWHAQWRAMLAHHNRRLPEDKTAFTIDGRYRVVVVNEGFALYSLMERSGNEGPMAIYQTPGALFADLLAHSIRRSGSLSLEDFMTEASRLLLACYESWDAVAGEGKQ
;
A
#
# COMPACT_ATOMS: atom_id res chain seq x y z
N MET A 1 8.54 -18.95 12.78
CA MET A 1 8.02 -17.57 12.70
C MET A 1 6.91 -17.49 13.75
N THR A 2 7.03 -16.60 14.74
CA THR A 2 6.01 -16.41 15.79
C THR A 2 4.92 -15.52 15.21
N ASP A 3 3.71 -16.02 15.05
CA ASP A 3 2.57 -15.25 14.55
C ASP A 3 1.91 -14.43 15.68
N PHE A 4 0.91 -13.60 15.33
CA PHE A 4 0.20 -12.75 16.30
C PHE A 4 -0.43 -13.57 17.43
N TYR A 5 -0.91 -14.79 17.15
CA TYR A 5 -1.52 -15.66 18.15
C TYR A 5 -0.49 -16.15 19.17
N ALA A 6 0.66 -16.63 18.70
CA ALA A 6 1.75 -17.05 19.58
C ALA A 6 2.32 -15.89 20.42
N PHE A 7 2.40 -14.68 19.84
CA PHE A 7 2.75 -13.47 20.61
C PHE A 7 1.69 -13.14 21.66
N SER A 8 0.41 -13.20 21.29
CA SER A 8 -0.68 -12.89 22.22
C SER A 8 -0.73 -13.88 23.39
N GLU A 9 -0.54 -15.17 23.13
CA GLU A 9 -0.47 -16.20 24.19
C GLU A 9 0.71 -15.95 25.14
N TRP A 10 1.88 -15.61 24.61
CA TRP A 10 3.02 -15.19 25.43
C TRP A 10 2.68 -13.95 26.26
N LEU A 11 2.03 -12.95 25.66
CA LEU A 11 1.67 -11.72 26.35
C LEU A 11 0.66 -11.98 27.49
N TRP A 12 -0.30 -12.88 27.28
CA TRP A 12 -1.21 -13.34 28.34
C TRP A 12 -0.48 -13.99 29.51
N SER A 13 0.59 -14.74 29.24
CA SER A 13 1.40 -15.36 30.29
C SER A 13 2.21 -14.35 31.12
N CYS A 14 2.53 -13.20 30.55
CA CYS A 14 3.42 -12.19 31.16
C CYS A 14 2.65 -11.04 31.81
N ASP A 15 1.67 -10.45 31.10
CA ASP A 15 0.83 -9.36 31.57
C ASP A 15 -0.57 -9.44 30.92
N PRO A 16 -1.55 -10.04 31.61
CA PRO A 16 -2.93 -10.14 31.12
C PRO A 16 -3.60 -8.79 30.85
N ARG A 17 -3.25 -7.73 31.58
CA ARG A 17 -3.89 -6.41 31.40
C ARG A 17 -3.38 -5.73 30.13
N LEU A 18 -2.09 -5.89 29.84
CA LEU A 18 -1.52 -5.44 28.58
C LEU A 18 -2.02 -6.30 27.40
N ALA A 19 -2.18 -7.61 27.60
CA ALA A 19 -2.70 -8.53 26.58
C ALA A 19 -4.08 -8.08 26.05
N VAL A 20 -5.02 -7.78 26.94
CA VAL A 20 -6.35 -7.26 26.54
C VAL A 20 -6.23 -6.00 25.68
N LYS A 21 -5.44 -5.01 26.11
CA LYS A 21 -5.28 -3.75 25.37
C LYS A 21 -4.67 -3.97 23.98
N VAL A 22 -3.67 -4.83 23.88
CA VAL A 22 -3.01 -5.13 22.61
C VAL A 22 -3.95 -5.87 21.66
N GLN A 23 -4.79 -6.78 22.18
CA GLN A 23 -5.84 -7.41 21.39
C GLN A 23 -6.89 -6.41 20.90
N ASP A 24 -7.34 -5.49 21.76
CA ASP A 24 -8.28 -4.43 21.37
C ASP A 24 -7.70 -3.53 20.27
N TRP A 25 -6.42 -3.14 20.39
CA TRP A 25 -5.73 -2.37 19.35
C TRP A 25 -5.58 -3.14 18.05
N HIS A 26 -5.25 -4.44 18.13
CA HIS A 26 -5.15 -5.28 16.94
C HIS A 26 -6.52 -5.44 16.26
N ALA A 27 -7.61 -5.61 17.01
CA ALA A 27 -8.96 -5.67 16.48
C ALA A 27 -9.37 -4.35 15.80
N GLN A 28 -9.06 -3.20 16.41
CA GLN A 28 -9.31 -1.88 15.83
C GLN A 28 -8.51 -1.69 14.53
N TRP A 29 -7.25 -2.08 14.52
CA TRP A 29 -6.40 -2.03 13.33
C TRP A 29 -6.94 -2.94 12.21
N ARG A 30 -7.35 -4.17 12.53
CA ARG A 30 -7.98 -5.10 11.57
C ARG A 30 -9.25 -4.51 10.95
N ALA A 31 -10.10 -3.87 11.78
CA ALA A 31 -11.32 -3.23 11.30
C ALA A 31 -11.01 -2.04 10.36
N MET A 32 -9.99 -1.24 10.68
CA MET A 32 -9.51 -0.16 9.83
C MET A 32 -8.98 -0.68 8.49
N LEU A 33 -8.20 -1.76 8.50
CA LEU A 33 -7.70 -2.40 7.27
C LEU A 33 -8.83 -2.95 6.40
N ALA A 34 -9.79 -3.66 7.00
CA ALA A 34 -10.95 -4.16 6.28
C ALA A 34 -11.74 -3.02 5.61
N HIS A 35 -11.87 -1.88 6.30
CA HIS A 35 -12.50 -0.70 5.73
C HIS A 35 -11.73 -0.13 4.53
N HIS A 36 -10.41 0.00 4.63
CA HIS A 36 -9.58 0.53 3.53
C HIS A 36 -9.51 -0.40 2.31
N ASN A 37 -9.50 -1.71 2.55
CA ASN A 37 -9.35 -2.71 1.49
C ASN A 37 -10.68 -3.22 0.92
N ARG A 38 -11.82 -2.72 1.43
CA ARG A 38 -13.17 -3.14 1.00
C ARG A 38 -13.47 -3.00 -0.50
N ARG A 39 -12.69 -2.18 -1.21
CA ARG A 39 -12.89 -1.88 -2.64
C ARG A 39 -11.99 -2.71 -3.56
N LEU A 40 -11.17 -3.60 -3.03
CA LEU A 40 -10.32 -4.44 -3.87
C LEU A 40 -11.13 -5.61 -4.44
N PRO A 41 -11.16 -5.78 -5.77
CA PRO A 41 -11.72 -6.99 -6.36
C PRO A 41 -10.85 -8.19 -6.03
N GLU A 42 -11.47 -9.30 -5.66
CA GLU A 42 -10.78 -10.56 -5.38
C GLU A 42 -10.00 -11.09 -6.61
N ASP A 43 -10.42 -10.72 -7.82
CA ASP A 43 -9.88 -11.22 -9.08
C ASP A 43 -8.67 -10.45 -9.64
N LYS A 44 -8.42 -9.20 -9.18
CA LYS A 44 -7.31 -8.39 -9.68
C LYS A 44 -6.11 -8.45 -8.74
N THR A 45 -5.13 -9.26 -9.12
CA THR A 45 -3.91 -9.48 -8.32
C THR A 45 -2.82 -8.43 -8.54
N ALA A 46 -2.86 -7.65 -9.63
CA ALA A 46 -1.88 -6.59 -9.86
C ALA A 46 -2.34 -5.52 -10.87
N PHE A 47 -1.85 -4.30 -10.72
CA PHE A 47 -2.05 -3.19 -11.67
C PHE A 47 -0.78 -2.37 -11.84
N THR A 48 -0.74 -1.53 -12.88
CA THR A 48 0.40 -0.68 -13.21
C THR A 48 -0.03 0.77 -13.10
N ILE A 49 0.81 1.60 -12.50
CA ILE A 49 0.61 3.05 -12.40
C ILE A 49 1.66 3.74 -13.26
N ASP A 50 1.21 4.58 -14.19
CA ASP A 50 2.05 5.47 -14.98
C ASP A 50 3.16 4.76 -15.80
N GLY A 51 3.00 3.46 -16.07
CA GLY A 51 4.02 2.61 -16.72
C GLY A 51 5.32 2.43 -15.92
N ARG A 52 5.46 3.07 -14.75
CA ARG A 52 6.68 3.12 -13.95
C ARG A 52 6.62 2.28 -12.67
N TYR A 53 5.41 1.93 -12.23
CA TYR A 53 5.19 1.21 -10.98
C TYR A 53 4.22 0.06 -11.18
N ARG A 54 4.51 -1.08 -10.56
CA ARG A 54 3.58 -2.22 -10.46
C ARG A 54 3.15 -2.35 -9.01
N VAL A 55 1.84 -2.43 -8.79
CA VAL A 55 1.25 -2.74 -7.49
C VAL A 55 0.69 -4.15 -7.58
N VAL A 56 1.11 -5.02 -6.66
CA VAL A 56 0.60 -6.38 -6.51
C VAL A 56 -0.21 -6.44 -5.22
N VAL A 57 -1.43 -6.95 -5.30
CA VAL A 57 -2.25 -7.22 -4.11
C VAL A 57 -1.68 -8.45 -3.42
N VAL A 58 -1.31 -8.30 -2.16
CA VAL A 58 -0.76 -9.37 -1.32
C VAL A 58 -1.68 -9.61 -0.13
N ASN A 59 -1.41 -10.65 0.66
CA ASN A 59 -2.20 -10.91 1.86
C ASN A 59 -2.17 -9.68 2.78
N GLU A 60 -3.35 -9.10 3.03
CA GLU A 60 -3.55 -7.92 3.88
C GLU A 60 -2.86 -6.63 3.40
N GLY A 61 -2.64 -6.45 2.09
CA GLY A 61 -2.10 -5.19 1.57
C GLY A 61 -1.63 -5.17 0.12
N PHE A 62 -0.58 -4.39 -0.14
CA PHE A 62 -0.06 -4.04 -1.45
C PHE A 62 1.46 -4.08 -1.46
N ALA A 63 2.04 -4.82 -2.39
CA ALA A 63 3.47 -4.78 -2.68
C ALA A 63 3.71 -3.81 -3.85
N LEU A 64 4.55 -2.80 -3.64
CA LEU A 64 4.93 -1.81 -4.65
C LEU A 64 6.25 -2.18 -5.29
N TYR A 65 6.32 -2.17 -6.62
CA TYR A 65 7.52 -2.44 -7.40
C TYR A 65 7.82 -1.26 -8.31
N SER A 66 9.10 -0.91 -8.47
CA SER A 66 9.54 0.02 -9.51
C SER A 66 9.89 -0.74 -10.78
N LEU A 67 9.29 -0.35 -11.91
CA LEU A 67 9.61 -0.89 -13.23
C LEU A 67 10.76 -0.15 -13.91
N MET A 68 11.34 0.86 -13.23
CA MET A 68 12.40 1.70 -13.77
C MET A 68 13.81 1.14 -13.52
N GLU A 69 13.95 0.10 -12.71
CA GLU A 69 15.24 -0.51 -12.40
C GLU A 69 15.60 -1.56 -13.47
N ARG A 70 16.75 -1.37 -14.13
CA ARG A 70 17.20 -2.15 -15.30
C ARG A 70 17.71 -3.56 -14.97
N SER A 71 17.77 -3.98 -13.71
CA SER A 71 18.44 -5.24 -13.35
C SER A 71 17.88 -5.88 -12.08
N GLY A 72 17.21 -7.02 -12.22
CA GLY A 72 17.26 -8.16 -11.29
C GLY A 72 16.80 -7.95 -9.84
N ASN A 73 16.30 -6.77 -9.46
CA ASN A 73 15.73 -6.56 -8.15
C ASN A 73 14.27 -6.99 -8.19
N GLU A 74 14.05 -8.31 -8.07
CA GLU A 74 12.71 -8.93 -8.11
C GLU A 74 11.88 -8.65 -6.85
N GLY A 75 12.44 -7.92 -5.88
CA GLY A 75 11.79 -7.58 -4.62
C GLY A 75 10.89 -6.34 -4.73
N PRO A 76 9.78 -6.30 -3.96
CA PRO A 76 9.02 -5.07 -3.81
C PRO A 76 9.88 -4.01 -3.13
N MET A 77 9.70 -2.75 -3.53
CA MET A 77 10.24 -1.58 -2.83
C MET A 77 9.75 -1.55 -1.38
N ALA A 78 8.46 -1.86 -1.17
CA ALA A 78 7.81 -1.90 0.14
C ALA A 78 6.45 -2.60 0.06
N ILE A 79 5.95 -3.01 1.24
CA ILE A 79 4.61 -3.58 1.42
C ILE A 79 3.79 -2.63 2.30
N TYR A 80 2.57 -2.31 1.86
CA TYR A 80 1.68 -1.36 2.50
C TYR A 80 0.35 -2.02 2.84
N GLN A 81 -0.21 -1.76 4.01
CA GLN A 81 -1.52 -2.29 4.39
C GLN A 81 -2.69 -1.41 3.92
N THR A 82 -2.41 -0.17 3.49
CA THR A 82 -3.44 0.78 3.02
C THR A 82 -3.04 1.47 1.71
N PRO A 83 -4.01 1.84 0.85
CA PRO A 83 -3.71 2.55 -0.39
C PRO A 83 -3.11 3.94 -0.17
N GLY A 84 -3.52 4.64 0.91
CA GLY A 84 -3.04 5.99 1.19
C GLY A 84 -1.52 6.05 1.40
N ALA A 85 -0.97 5.13 2.20
CA ALA A 85 0.47 5.03 2.42
C ALA A 85 1.21 4.64 1.13
N LEU A 86 0.66 3.67 0.38
CA LEU A 86 1.19 3.25 -0.92
C LEU A 86 1.35 4.43 -1.90
N PHE A 87 0.30 5.22 -2.10
CA PHE A 87 0.33 6.32 -3.06
C PHE A 87 1.22 7.48 -2.60
N ALA A 88 1.28 7.77 -1.30
CA ALA A 88 2.17 8.79 -0.75
C ALA A 88 3.64 8.47 -1.05
N ASP A 89 4.06 7.23 -0.80
CA ASP A 89 5.45 6.82 -1.03
C ASP A 89 5.76 6.67 -2.53
N LEU A 90 4.80 6.24 -3.35
CA LEU A 90 4.93 6.23 -4.80
C LEU A 90 5.19 7.64 -5.35
N LEU A 91 4.38 8.62 -4.93
CA LEU A 91 4.55 10.04 -5.33
C LEU A 91 5.94 10.54 -4.91
N ALA A 92 6.31 10.34 -3.64
CA ALA A 92 7.60 10.76 -3.11
C ALA A 92 8.77 10.13 -3.87
N HIS A 93 8.69 8.84 -4.18
CA HIS A 93 9.72 8.14 -4.94
C HIS A 93 9.81 8.67 -6.39
N SER A 94 8.68 8.88 -7.04
CA SER A 94 8.64 9.35 -8.42
C SER A 94 9.23 10.75 -8.59
N ILE A 95 8.84 11.65 -7.70
CA ILE A 95 9.30 13.04 -7.71
C ILE A 95 10.81 13.13 -7.46
N ARG A 96 11.36 12.29 -6.56
CA ARG A 96 12.82 12.22 -6.35
C ARG A 96 13.58 11.81 -7.61
N ARG A 97 12.95 11.07 -8.52
CA ARG A 97 13.56 10.58 -9.76
C ARG A 97 13.30 11.44 -10.98
N SER A 98 12.22 12.24 -11.00
CA SER A 98 11.95 13.17 -12.10
C SER A 98 12.98 14.28 -12.20
N GLY A 99 13.70 14.57 -11.10
CA GLY A 99 14.71 15.63 -11.06
C GLY A 99 14.10 17.02 -11.22
N SER A 100 12.81 17.20 -10.90
CA SER A 100 12.12 18.50 -10.98
C SER A 100 12.85 19.53 -10.09
N LEU A 101 13.45 20.54 -10.72
CA LEU A 101 14.29 21.54 -10.04
C LEU A 101 13.50 22.76 -9.55
N SER A 102 12.27 22.95 -10.05
CA SER A 102 11.39 24.08 -9.69
C SER A 102 10.10 23.61 -9.02
N LEU A 103 9.47 24.51 -8.25
CA LEU A 103 8.17 24.26 -7.61
C LEU A 103 7.05 24.06 -8.65
N GLU A 104 7.12 24.75 -9.79
CA GLU A 104 6.14 24.63 -10.87
C GLU A 104 6.23 23.26 -11.56
N ASP A 105 7.45 22.78 -11.84
CA ASP A 105 7.67 21.44 -12.38
C ASP A 105 7.22 20.36 -11.40
N PHE A 106 7.46 20.58 -10.10
CA PHE A 106 6.97 19.70 -9.03
C PHE A 106 5.44 19.64 -9.03
N MET A 107 4.75 20.79 -9.03
CA MET A 107 3.29 20.83 -9.00
C MET A 107 2.68 20.16 -10.23
N THR A 108 3.29 20.39 -11.39
CA THR A 108 2.84 19.80 -12.66
C THR A 108 2.98 18.29 -12.65
N GLU A 109 4.16 17.77 -12.27
CA GLU A 109 4.40 16.32 -12.22
C GLU A 109 3.60 15.64 -11.10
N ALA A 110 3.47 16.27 -9.93
CA ALA A 110 2.65 15.74 -8.83
C ALA A 110 1.18 15.65 -9.23
N SER A 111 0.63 16.67 -9.90
CA SER A 111 -0.77 16.68 -10.36
C SER A 111 -1.02 15.58 -11.40
N ARG A 112 -0.13 15.47 -12.40
CA ARG A 112 -0.19 14.43 -13.43
C ARG A 112 -0.12 13.02 -12.83
N LEU A 113 0.77 12.83 -11.85
CA LEU A 113 0.95 11.53 -11.20
C LEU A 113 -0.21 11.17 -10.27
N LEU A 114 -0.81 12.15 -9.58
CA LEU A 114 -2.03 11.96 -8.79
C LEU A 114 -3.19 11.50 -9.68
N LEU A 115 -3.37 12.10 -10.85
CA LEU A 115 -4.35 11.67 -11.85
C LEU A 115 -4.10 10.22 -12.29
N ALA A 116 -2.86 9.89 -12.65
CA ALA A 116 -2.50 8.51 -13.03
C ALA A 116 -2.77 7.50 -11.90
N CYS A 117 -2.50 7.87 -10.65
CA CYS A 117 -2.83 7.05 -9.47
C CYS A 117 -4.34 6.85 -9.34
N TYR A 118 -5.11 7.93 -9.47
CA TYR A 118 -6.58 7.89 -9.41
C TYR A 118 -7.17 6.99 -10.49
N GLU A 119 -6.78 7.18 -11.75
CA GLU A 119 -7.29 6.38 -12.88
C GLU A 119 -6.93 4.91 -12.74
N SER A 120 -5.68 4.60 -12.38
CA SER A 120 -5.23 3.23 -12.18
C SER A 120 -5.95 2.56 -11.02
N TRP A 121 -6.21 3.32 -9.94
CA TRP A 121 -6.95 2.84 -8.79
C TRP A 121 -8.42 2.65 -9.11
N ASP A 122 -9.08 3.60 -9.75
CA ASP A 122 -10.50 3.53 -10.11
C ASP A 122 -10.78 2.39 -11.09
N ALA A 123 -9.88 2.15 -12.05
CA ALA A 123 -9.97 1.00 -12.95
C ALA A 123 -9.90 -0.36 -12.22
N VAL A 124 -9.32 -0.40 -11.02
CA VAL A 124 -9.17 -1.61 -10.22
C VAL A 124 -10.25 -1.68 -9.14
N ALA A 125 -10.48 -0.62 -8.40
CA ALA A 125 -11.33 -0.55 -7.23
C ALA A 125 -12.77 -0.11 -7.53
N GLY A 126 -13.01 0.45 -8.72
CA GLY A 126 -14.33 0.77 -9.24
C GLY A 126 -14.87 -0.43 -10.02
N GLU A 127 -16.08 -0.87 -9.66
CA GLU A 127 -16.89 -1.75 -10.51
C GLU A 127 -17.06 -1.13 -11.89
N GLY A 128 -17.06 -1.99 -12.92
CA GLY A 128 -17.39 -1.60 -14.29
C GLY A 128 -18.70 -0.82 -14.34
N LYS A 129 -18.62 0.45 -14.71
CA LYS A 129 -19.74 1.16 -15.33
C LYS A 129 -19.67 0.94 -16.83
N GLN A 130 -20.16 -0.21 -17.29
CA GLN A 130 -20.76 -0.37 -18.62
C GLN A 130 -22.02 -1.21 -18.49
#